data_AF-A0A537C5W9-F1
#
_entry.id   AF-A0A537C5W9-F1
#
_cell.length_a   1.000
_cell.length_b   1.000
_cell.length_c   1.000
_cell.angle_alpha   90.00
_cell.angle_beta   90.00
_cell.angle_gamma   90.00
#
_symmetry.space_group_name_H-M   'P 1'
#
loop_
_entity.id
_entity.type
_entity.pdbx_description
1 polymer ?
#
loop_
_entity_poly.entity_id
_entity_poly.type
_entity_poly.pdbx_seq_one_letter_code
_entity_poly.pdbx_strand_id
1 'polypeptide(L)'
;MDAIDLRILERLQEDARISNVELARAVNLSPSPCLARVRALEALGCIDRYVTLLDAKKLGLTVSVLVQVTLEKQIEPALEVFEKAVRERPEVMECYLMTGDADYLLRVLVPDVPAFERFILDFLSRVPGVGNIKSSFALKQVKYQTAVPLPGQDGPRRKAKKKCYDPARRISSSEFVPLSRRQKQRP
;
A
#
# COMPACT_ATOMS: atom_id res chain seq x y z
N MET A 1 -2.56 1.20 26.49
CA MET A 1 -2.15 2.33 25.66
C MET A 1 -3.16 3.46 25.83
N ASP A 2 -2.67 4.64 26.18
CA ASP A 2 -3.48 5.86 26.30
C ASP A 2 -3.22 6.84 25.13
N ALA A 3 -3.86 8.01 25.17
CA ALA A 3 -3.70 9.03 24.12
C ALA A 3 -2.29 9.62 24.03
N ILE A 4 -1.53 9.62 25.12
CA ILE A 4 -0.14 10.11 25.13
C ILE A 4 0.75 9.07 24.46
N ASP A 5 0.55 7.79 24.75
CA ASP A 5 1.28 6.70 24.09
C ASP A 5 1.07 6.75 22.57
N LEU A 6 -0.17 6.98 22.11
CA LEU A 6 -0.47 7.14 20.69
C LEU A 6 0.26 8.34 20.06
N ARG A 7 0.34 9.48 20.77
CA ARG A 7 1.11 10.65 20.29
C ARG A 7 2.62 10.38 20.26
N ILE A 8 3.14 9.61 21.22
CA ILE A 8 4.54 9.18 21.21
C ILE A 8 4.81 8.33 19.96
N LEU A 9 3.98 7.31 19.72
CA LEU A 9 4.10 6.44 18.54
C LEU A 9 3.96 7.23 17.23
N GLU A 10 3.02 8.16 17.14
CA GLU A 10 2.86 9.04 15.99
C GLU A 10 4.16 9.77 15.65
N ARG A 11 4.80 10.40 16.65
CA ARG A 11 6.06 11.12 16.46
C ARG A 11 7.22 10.20 16.10
N LEU A 12 7.34 9.04 16.76
CA LEU A 12 8.42 8.09 16.50
C LEU A 12 8.29 7.41 15.12
N GLN A 13 7.07 7.23 14.61
CA GLN A 13 6.87 6.72 13.25
C GLN A 13 7.28 7.74 12.16
N GLU A 14 7.22 9.04 12.46
CA GLU A 14 7.69 10.10 11.57
C GLU A 14 9.20 10.31 11.64
N ASP A 15 9.74 10.41 12.86
CA ASP A 15 11.17 10.58 13.11
C ASP A 15 11.60 9.78 14.35
N ALA A 16 12.13 8.59 14.11
CA ALA A 16 12.68 7.73 15.15
C ALA A 16 13.96 8.27 15.79
N ARG A 17 14.64 9.27 15.18
CA ARG A 17 15.88 9.85 15.71
C ARG A 17 15.65 11.09 16.57
N ILE A 18 14.39 11.51 16.76
CA ILE A 18 14.02 12.61 17.63
C ILE A 18 14.61 12.42 19.03
N SER A 19 15.19 13.48 19.60
CA SER A 19 15.72 13.38 20.96
C SER A 19 14.58 13.20 21.98
N ASN A 20 14.83 12.45 23.06
CA ASN A 20 13.81 12.27 24.10
C ASN A 20 13.34 13.62 24.71
N VAL A 21 14.20 14.64 24.73
CA VAL A 21 13.84 15.99 25.20
C VAL A 21 12.83 16.66 24.25
N GLU A 22 13.04 16.57 22.93
CA GLU A 22 12.12 17.12 21.93
C GLU A 22 10.82 16.33 21.86
N LEU A 23 10.91 15.00 21.92
CA LEU A 23 9.75 14.11 21.98
C LEU A 23 8.87 14.44 23.20
N ALA A 24 9.46 14.56 24.38
CA ALA A 24 8.76 14.91 25.60
C ALA A 24 8.03 16.26 25.46
N ARG A 25 8.69 17.28 24.90
CA ARG A 25 8.06 18.57 24.59
C ARG A 25 6.89 18.42 23.63
N ALA A 26 7.04 17.65 22.54
CA ALA A 26 5.99 17.45 21.54
C ALA A 26 4.74 16.74 22.09
N VAL A 27 4.90 15.93 23.13
CA VAL A 27 3.79 15.19 23.77
C VAL A 27 3.35 15.80 25.11
N ASN A 28 3.84 17.00 25.47
CA ASN A 28 3.54 17.71 26.71
C ASN A 28 3.89 16.92 27.99
N LEU A 29 5.08 16.31 28.01
CA LEU A 29 5.66 15.63 29.17
C LEU A 29 7.01 16.21 29.56
N SER A 30 7.44 15.94 30.79
CA SER A 30 8.86 16.06 31.16
C SER A 30 9.67 14.88 30.59
N PRO A 31 10.99 15.01 30.42
CA PRO A 31 11.81 13.99 29.76
C PRO A 31 11.79 12.61 30.44
N SER A 32 11.72 12.55 31.77
CA SER A 32 11.74 11.30 32.53
C SER A 32 10.49 10.41 32.29
N PRO A 33 9.24 10.88 32.46
CA PRO A 33 8.05 10.08 32.16
C PRO A 33 7.90 9.77 30.67
N CYS A 34 8.38 10.63 29.77
CA CYS A 34 8.42 10.32 28.33
C CYS A 34 9.30 9.10 28.04
N LEU A 35 10.53 9.09 28.58
CA LEU A 35 11.46 7.98 28.40
C LEU A 35 10.91 6.67 28.98
N ALA A 36 10.27 6.73 30.15
CA ALA A 36 9.66 5.56 30.78
C ALA A 36 8.54 4.96 29.89
N ARG A 37 7.73 5.81 29.25
CA ARG A 37 6.68 5.37 28.33
C ARG A 37 7.23 4.76 27.04
N VAL A 38 8.25 5.37 26.42
CA VAL A 38 8.91 4.79 25.24
C VAL A 38 9.43 3.38 25.55
N ARG A 39 10.14 3.21 26.67
CA ARG A 39 10.63 1.89 27.10
C ARG A 39 9.52 0.89 27.36
N ALA A 40 8.39 1.33 27.93
CA ALA A 40 7.24 0.48 28.12
C ALA A 40 6.62 0.04 26.78
N LEU A 41 6.54 0.94 25.80
CA LEU A 41 6.03 0.63 24.45
C LEU A 41 6.94 -0.33 23.68
N GLU A 42 8.26 -0.20 23.85
CA GLU A 42 9.25 -1.16 23.34
C GLU A 42 9.08 -2.52 24.02
N ALA A 43 9.00 -2.56 25.35
CA ALA A 43 8.84 -3.80 26.11
C ALA A 43 7.52 -4.54 25.81
N LEU A 44 6.46 -3.79 25.48
CA LEU A 44 5.17 -4.35 25.05
C LEU A 44 5.17 -4.84 23.59
N GLY A 45 6.23 -4.60 22.83
CA GLY A 45 6.29 -4.93 21.39
C GLY A 45 5.42 -4.03 20.52
N CYS A 46 4.93 -2.89 21.04
CA CYS A 46 4.27 -1.88 20.21
C CYS A 46 5.26 -1.22 19.25
N ILE A 47 6.52 -1.11 19.67
CA ILE A 47 7.65 -0.71 18.83
C ILE A 47 8.46 -1.98 18.54
N ASP A 48 8.34 -2.51 17.33
CA ASP A 48 9.05 -3.72 16.90
C ASP A 48 10.56 -3.46 16.70
N ARG A 49 10.90 -2.39 15.96
CA ARG A 49 12.28 -2.02 15.65
C ARG A 49 12.39 -0.59 15.10
N TYR A 50 13.59 -0.06 15.10
CA TYR A 50 13.95 1.19 14.44
C TYR A 50 14.80 0.91 13.19
N VAL A 51 14.48 1.55 12.06
CA VAL A 51 15.17 1.34 10.78
C VAL A 51 15.43 2.67 10.06
N THR A 52 16.46 2.69 9.21
CA THR A 52 16.75 3.82 8.33
C THR A 52 16.19 3.55 6.94
N LEU A 53 15.34 4.44 6.43
CA LEU A 53 14.81 4.34 5.07
C LEU A 53 15.79 4.95 4.08
N LEU A 54 16.13 4.19 3.04
CA LEU A 54 17.05 4.60 1.99
C LEU A 54 16.30 4.93 0.70
N ASP A 55 16.87 5.85 -0.08
CA ASP A 55 16.39 6.14 -1.43
C ASP A 55 16.85 5.04 -2.40
N ALA A 56 15.94 4.12 -2.71
CA ALA A 56 16.18 3.01 -3.62
C ALA A 56 16.77 3.44 -4.97
N LYS A 57 16.28 4.55 -5.55
CA LYS A 57 16.74 5.01 -6.86
C LYS A 57 18.19 5.47 -6.84
N LYS A 58 18.62 6.12 -5.76
CA LYS A 58 20.02 6.52 -5.56
C LYS A 58 20.96 5.33 -5.38
N LEU A 59 20.41 4.18 -4.98
CA LEU A 59 21.13 2.91 -4.89
C LEU A 59 21.03 2.09 -6.18
N GLY A 60 20.52 2.66 -7.26
CA GLY A 60 20.39 1.99 -8.56
C GLY A 60 19.19 1.05 -8.66
N LEU A 61 18.33 0.95 -7.64
CA LEU A 61 17.12 0.12 -7.64
C LEU A 61 15.94 0.90 -8.22
N THR A 62 15.77 0.86 -9.54
CA THR A 62 14.83 1.74 -10.25
C THR A 62 13.53 1.07 -10.67
N VAL A 63 13.48 -0.26 -10.66
CA VAL A 63 12.36 -1.04 -11.17
C VAL A 63 11.66 -1.76 -10.03
N SER A 64 10.37 -1.46 -9.84
CA SER A 64 9.51 -2.20 -8.91
C SER A 64 8.50 -3.04 -9.68
N VAL A 65 8.42 -4.32 -9.33
CA VAL A 65 7.56 -5.29 -10.01
C VAL A 65 6.66 -5.96 -8.98
N LEU A 66 5.37 -6.04 -9.28
CA LEU A 66 4.43 -6.89 -8.55
C LEU A 66 4.35 -8.23 -9.26
N VAL A 67 4.63 -9.31 -8.53
CA VAL A 67 4.67 -10.67 -9.06
C VAL A 67 3.62 -11.51 -8.37
N GLN A 68 2.64 -11.97 -9.14
CA GLN A 68 1.66 -12.95 -8.71
C GLN A 68 2.21 -14.34 -9.00
N VAL A 69 2.19 -15.21 -7.98
CA VAL A 69 2.64 -16.60 -8.09
C VAL A 69 1.50 -17.53 -7.73
N THR A 70 1.21 -18.48 -8.61
CA THR A 70 0.29 -19.60 -8.35
C THR A 70 1.12 -20.87 -8.24
N LEU A 71 0.91 -21.63 -7.17
CA LEU A 71 1.54 -22.91 -6.94
C LEU A 71 0.78 -24.04 -7.65
N GLU A 72 1.49 -25.10 -8.02
CA GLU A 72 0.89 -26.29 -8.60
C GLU A 72 -0.01 -27.04 -7.60
N LYS A 73 0.38 -27.01 -6.32
CA LYS A 73 -0.34 -27.65 -5.22
C LYS A 73 -0.40 -26.71 -4.02
N GLN A 74 -1.60 -26.51 -3.51
CA GLN A 74 -1.87 -25.67 -2.34
C GLN A 74 -1.92 -26.52 -1.07
N ILE A 75 -0.81 -27.21 -0.79
CA ILE A 75 -0.65 -28.04 0.42
C ILE A 75 0.44 -27.43 1.30
N GLU A 76 0.31 -27.60 2.62
CA GLU A 76 1.20 -27.01 3.63
C GLU A 76 2.71 -27.18 3.30
N PRO A 77 3.22 -28.38 2.92
CA PRO A 77 4.63 -28.52 2.56
C PRO A 77 5.07 -27.69 1.35
N ALA A 78 4.20 -27.52 0.35
CA ALA A 78 4.51 -26.74 -0.84
C ALA A 78 4.54 -25.23 -0.54
N LEU A 79 3.63 -24.77 0.33
CA LEU A 79 3.61 -23.40 0.82
C LEU A 79 4.90 -23.08 1.59
N GLU A 80 5.29 -23.94 2.54
CA GLU A 80 6.50 -23.75 3.34
C GLU A 80 7.79 -23.68 2.50
N VAL A 81 7.92 -24.56 1.50
CA VAL A 81 9.06 -24.57 0.58
C VAL A 81 9.17 -23.25 -0.18
N PHE A 82 8.05 -22.76 -0.72
CA PHE A 82 8.01 -21.49 -1.44
C PHE A 82 8.33 -20.31 -0.52
N GLU A 83 7.66 -20.21 0.64
CA GLU A 83 7.88 -19.13 1.59
C GLU A 83 9.33 -19.06 2.08
N LYS A 84 9.94 -20.22 2.37
CA LYS A 84 11.34 -20.27 2.79
C LYS A 84 12.26 -19.75 1.67
N ALA A 85 12.08 -20.22 0.44
CA ALA A 85 12.88 -19.80 -0.70
C ALA A 85 12.78 -18.28 -0.94
N VAL A 86 11.58 -17.70 -0.80
CA VAL A 86 11.33 -16.27 -1.02
C VAL A 86 11.92 -15.40 0.11
N ARG A 87 11.85 -15.82 1.38
CA ARG A 87 12.43 -15.07 2.51
C ARG A 87 13.94 -14.85 2.39
N GLU A 88 14.65 -15.72 1.69
CA GLU A 88 16.10 -15.63 1.50
C GLU A 88 16.52 -14.61 0.41
N ARG A 89 15.56 -13.98 -0.27
CA ARG A 89 15.82 -13.08 -1.40
C ARG A 89 15.71 -11.60 -1.01
N PRO A 90 16.82 -10.84 -0.95
CA PRO A 90 16.79 -9.44 -0.56
C PRO A 90 16.04 -8.54 -1.55
N GLU A 91 15.97 -8.92 -2.83
CA GLU A 91 15.17 -8.21 -3.83
C GLU A 91 13.65 -8.34 -3.62
N VAL A 92 13.19 -9.32 -2.83
CA VAL A 92 11.79 -9.47 -2.45
C VAL A 92 11.52 -8.65 -1.19
N MET A 93 10.84 -7.52 -1.38
CA MET A 93 10.61 -6.55 -0.31
C MET A 93 9.38 -6.88 0.53
N GLU A 94 8.35 -7.45 -0.09
CA GLU A 94 7.09 -7.87 0.54
C GLU A 94 6.61 -9.16 -0.14
N CYS A 95 5.98 -10.05 0.63
CA CYS A 95 5.32 -11.26 0.13
C CYS A 95 4.04 -11.49 0.95
N TYR A 96 2.91 -11.65 0.26
CA TYR A 96 1.61 -11.85 0.87
C TYR A 96 0.99 -13.15 0.36
N LEU A 97 0.48 -13.98 1.28
CA LEU A 97 -0.46 -15.05 0.96
C LEU A 97 -1.82 -14.40 0.62
N MET A 98 -2.33 -14.70 -0.55
CA MET A 98 -3.50 -14.05 -1.12
C MET A 98 -4.71 -14.98 -1.12
N THR A 99 -5.89 -14.38 -1.09
CA THR A 99 -7.12 -15.04 -1.51
C THR A 99 -7.40 -14.65 -2.98
N GLY A 100 -7.89 -15.57 -3.81
CA GLY A 100 -8.23 -15.29 -5.21
C GLY A 100 -7.39 -16.09 -6.23
N ASP A 101 -7.05 -15.45 -7.34
CA ASP A 101 -6.48 -16.11 -8.55
C ASP A 101 -5.00 -16.51 -8.44
N ALA A 102 -4.29 -15.95 -7.47
CA ALA A 102 -2.88 -16.23 -7.20
C ALA A 102 -2.72 -16.55 -5.72
N ASP A 103 -1.80 -17.46 -5.40
CA ASP A 103 -1.51 -17.84 -4.02
C ASP A 103 -0.67 -16.79 -3.32
N TYR A 104 0.31 -16.21 -4.03
CA TYR A 104 1.18 -15.18 -3.47
C TYR A 104 1.26 -13.93 -4.33
N LEU A 105 1.42 -12.79 -3.66
CA LEU A 105 1.77 -11.51 -4.28
C LEU A 105 3.08 -11.00 -3.68
N LEU A 106 4.09 -10.84 -4.53
CA LEU A 106 5.40 -10.33 -4.15
C LEU A 106 5.58 -8.91 -4.67
N ARG A 107 6.22 -8.04 -3.87
CA ARG A 107 6.80 -6.79 -4.35
C ARG A 107 8.30 -6.95 -4.48
N VAL A 108 8.78 -6.96 -5.71
CA VAL A 108 10.20 -7.13 -6.04
C VAL A 108 10.79 -5.77 -6.44
N LEU A 109 12.00 -5.48 -5.97
CA LEU A 109 12.72 -4.25 -6.27
C LEU A 109 14.11 -4.59 -6.83
N VAL A 110 14.36 -4.20 -8.07
CA VAL A 110 15.56 -4.57 -8.84
C VAL A 110 16.11 -3.36 -9.61
N PRO A 111 17.37 -3.41 -10.09
CA PRO A 111 17.94 -2.28 -10.80
C PRO A 111 17.31 -2.02 -12.17
N ASP A 112 17.01 -3.08 -12.92
CA ASP A 112 16.54 -3.01 -14.30
C ASP A 112 15.75 -4.28 -14.71
N VAL A 113 15.21 -4.27 -15.94
CA VAL A 113 14.44 -5.39 -16.50
C VAL A 113 15.31 -6.65 -16.69
N PRO A 114 16.56 -6.59 -17.18
CA PRO A 114 17.43 -7.77 -17.23
C PRO A 114 17.67 -8.43 -15.86
N ALA A 115 17.81 -7.66 -14.80
CA ALA A 115 17.91 -8.20 -13.44
C ALA A 115 16.61 -8.89 -13.00
N PHE A 116 15.46 -8.33 -13.38
CA PHE A 116 14.17 -9.00 -13.15
C PHE A 116 14.06 -10.32 -13.92
N GLU A 117 14.48 -10.35 -15.18
CA GLU A 117 14.48 -11.57 -16.00
C GLU A 117 15.30 -12.69 -15.34
N ARG A 118 16.51 -12.37 -14.86
CA ARG A 118 17.33 -13.31 -14.09
C ARG A 118 16.63 -13.77 -12.80
N PHE A 119 15.98 -12.86 -12.07
CA PHE A 119 15.20 -13.23 -10.89
C PHE A 119 14.09 -14.25 -11.21
N ILE A 120 13.45 -14.14 -12.38
CA ILE A 120 12.43 -15.11 -12.82
C ILE A 120 13.06 -16.44 -13.22
N LEU A 121 14.06 -16.42 -14.12
CA LEU A 121 14.62 -17.62 -14.75
C LEU A 121 15.59 -18.40 -13.84
N ASP A 122 16.36 -17.71 -13.02
CA ASP A 122 17.38 -18.32 -12.19
C ASP A 122 16.89 -18.65 -10.78
N PHE A 123 15.80 -18.03 -10.34
CA PHE A 123 15.21 -18.23 -9.02
C PHE A 123 13.75 -18.70 -9.08
N LEU A 124 12.78 -17.84 -9.39
CA LEU A 124 11.36 -18.17 -9.18
C LEU A 124 10.89 -19.41 -9.95
N SER A 125 11.32 -19.58 -11.21
CA SER A 125 10.96 -20.75 -12.03
C SER A 125 11.58 -22.06 -11.53
N ARG A 126 12.62 -21.99 -10.69
CA ARG A 126 13.32 -23.14 -10.14
C ARG A 126 12.83 -23.52 -8.74
N VAL A 127 11.99 -22.70 -8.12
CA VAL A 127 11.40 -23.03 -6.82
C VAL A 127 10.40 -24.18 -7.00
N PRO A 128 10.59 -25.32 -6.32
CA PRO A 128 9.68 -26.45 -6.46
C PRO A 128 8.23 -26.08 -6.14
N GLY A 129 7.31 -26.49 -7.00
CA GLY A 129 5.88 -26.26 -6.83
C GLY A 129 5.36 -24.91 -7.34
N VAL A 130 6.21 -24.05 -7.92
CA VAL A 130 5.75 -22.86 -8.64
C VAL A 130 5.17 -23.27 -9.99
N GLY A 131 3.88 -22.99 -10.22
CA GLY A 131 3.18 -23.36 -11.46
C GLY A 131 3.06 -22.21 -12.45
N ASN A 132 2.61 -21.03 -11.99
CA ASN A 132 2.41 -19.87 -12.86
C ASN A 132 2.95 -18.59 -12.23
N ILE A 133 3.52 -17.72 -13.05
CA ILE A 133 4.09 -16.43 -12.66
C ILE A 133 3.51 -15.34 -13.57
N LYS A 134 2.89 -14.33 -12.98
CA LYS A 134 2.41 -13.14 -13.69
C LYS A 134 3.02 -11.89 -13.07
N SER A 135 3.65 -11.06 -13.90
CA SER A 135 4.41 -9.89 -13.44
C SER A 135 3.82 -8.60 -13.99
N SER A 136 3.77 -7.57 -13.15
CA SER A 136 3.30 -6.23 -13.51
C SER A 136 4.30 -5.17 -13.05
N PHE A 137 4.82 -4.38 -13.98
CA PHE A 137 5.79 -3.33 -13.68
C PHE A 137 5.09 -2.07 -13.18
N ALA A 138 5.51 -1.56 -12.02
CA ALA A 138 5.02 -0.30 -11.50
C ALA A 138 5.59 0.86 -12.31
N LEU A 139 4.72 1.61 -13.00
CA LEU A 139 5.14 2.80 -13.75
C LEU A 139 5.56 3.95 -12.83
N LYS A 140 4.88 4.09 -11.69
CA LYS A 140 5.13 5.14 -10.71
C LYS A 140 4.66 4.72 -9.33
N GLN A 141 5.52 4.90 -8.33
CA GLN A 141 5.12 4.82 -6.93
C GLN A 141 4.46 6.15 -6.53
N VAL A 142 3.13 6.15 -6.36
CA VAL A 142 2.35 7.35 -6.01
C VAL A 142 2.45 7.68 -4.52
N LYS A 143 2.46 6.65 -3.67
CA LYS A 143 2.58 6.77 -2.21
C LYS A 143 3.35 5.57 -1.67
N TYR A 144 4.21 5.82 -0.69
CA TYR A 144 4.84 4.81 0.16
C TYR A 144 4.90 5.35 1.59
N GLN A 145 4.54 4.53 2.57
CA GLN A 145 4.52 4.92 3.97
C GLN A 145 4.75 3.67 4.82
N THR A 146 5.68 3.76 5.78
CA THR A 146 5.94 2.71 6.76
C THR A 146 5.15 2.90 8.06
N ALA A 147 4.78 4.14 8.35
CA ALA A 147 3.92 4.47 9.48
C ALA A 147 2.54 3.82 9.33
N VAL A 148 2.15 3.00 10.31
CA VAL A 148 0.84 2.37 10.37
C VAL A 148 -0.21 3.34 10.90
N PRO A 149 -1.48 3.22 10.48
CA PRO A 149 -2.57 3.98 11.05
C PRO A 149 -2.72 3.70 12.56
N LEU A 150 -2.87 4.76 13.36
CA LEU A 150 -3.11 4.65 14.80
C LEU A 150 -4.60 4.83 15.12
N PRO A 151 -5.14 4.13 16.15
CA PRO A 151 -6.54 4.28 16.58
C PRO A 151 -6.90 5.74 16.86
N GLY A 152 -8.09 6.16 16.41
CA GLY A 152 -8.59 7.53 16.61
C GLY A 152 -8.01 8.57 15.64
N GLN A 153 -7.09 8.18 14.75
CA GLN A 153 -6.69 9.01 13.61
C GLN A 153 -7.61 8.73 12.42
N ASP A 154 -8.75 9.42 12.39
CA ASP A 154 -9.50 9.52 11.14
C ASP A 154 -8.61 10.30 10.15
N GLY A 155 -8.17 9.63 9.07
CA GLY A 155 -7.50 10.29 7.95
C GLY A 155 -8.31 11.51 7.47
N PRO A 156 -7.75 12.41 6.63
CA PRO A 156 -8.39 13.67 6.30
C PRO A 156 -9.84 13.43 5.87
N ARG A 157 -10.79 13.76 6.75
CA ARG A 157 -12.23 13.70 6.44
C ARG A 157 -12.40 14.65 5.27
N ARG A 158 -12.50 14.12 4.05
CA ARG A 158 -12.97 14.89 2.91
C ARG A 158 -14.30 15.46 3.37
N LYS A 159 -14.36 16.77 3.65
CA LYS A 159 -15.62 17.47 3.86
C LYS A 159 -16.46 17.14 2.63
N ALA A 160 -17.46 16.27 2.77
CA ALA A 160 -18.39 15.98 1.70
C ALA A 160 -19.00 17.33 1.32
N LYS A 161 -18.72 17.80 0.11
CA LYS A 161 -19.49 18.90 -0.48
C LYS A 161 -20.94 18.43 -0.45
N LYS A 162 -21.77 19.03 0.40
CA LYS A 162 -23.23 18.93 0.28
C LYS A 162 -23.58 19.41 -1.13
N LYS A 163 -23.72 18.49 -2.08
CA LYS A 163 -24.56 18.75 -3.26
C LYS A 163 -25.98 18.80 -2.68
N CYS A 164 -26.49 20.02 -2.46
CA CYS A 164 -27.93 20.20 -2.42
C CYS A 164 -28.47 19.64 -3.74
N TYR A 165 -29.20 18.55 -3.65
CA TYR A 165 -30.11 18.14 -4.68
C TYR A 165 -31.24 19.16 -4.69
N ASP A 166 -31.31 19.98 -5.75
CA ASP A 166 -32.42 20.90 -6.00
C ASP A 166 -33.47 20.16 -6.86
N PRO A 167 -34.62 19.77 -6.29
CA PRO A 167 -35.66 19.05 -7.02
C PRO A 167 -36.44 19.93 -8.02
N ALA A 168 -36.12 21.22 -8.17
CA ALA A 168 -36.92 22.16 -8.97
C ALA A 168 -36.61 22.19 -10.48
N ARG A 169 -35.65 21.43 -11.01
CA ARG A 169 -35.47 21.32 -12.47
C ARG A 169 -36.24 20.13 -13.06
N ARG A 170 -37.58 20.23 -13.00
CA ARG A 170 -38.46 19.46 -13.89
C ARG A 170 -38.51 20.12 -15.27
N ILE A 171 -38.34 19.28 -16.26
CA ILE A 171 -38.51 19.52 -17.70
C ILE A 171 -39.91 20.11 -17.93
N SER A 172 -39.97 21.28 -18.58
CA SER A 172 -41.22 21.84 -19.11
C SER A 172 -41.53 21.17 -20.45
N SER A 173 -42.50 20.26 -20.45
CA SER A 173 -43.13 19.71 -21.65
C SER A 173 -44.27 20.63 -22.09
N SER A 174 -43.98 21.51 -23.03
CA SER A 174 -44.92 22.25 -23.89
C SER A 174 -44.05 22.76 -25.05
N GLU A 175 -44.19 22.32 -26.30
CA GLU A 175 -45.38 22.46 -27.13
C GLU A 175 -45.46 21.31 -28.14
N PHE A 176 -46.66 20.75 -28.26
CA PHE A 176 -47.10 19.94 -29.38
C PHE A 176 -48.02 20.85 -30.20
N VAL A 177 -47.68 21.13 -31.46
CA VAL A 177 -48.64 21.59 -32.47
C VAL A 177 -48.37 20.82 -33.77
N PRO A 178 -49.34 20.05 -34.31
CA PRO A 178 -49.20 19.34 -35.57
C PRO A 178 -49.85 20.10 -36.73
N LEU A 179 -49.28 20.05 -37.94
CA LEU A 179 -50.03 20.34 -39.17
C LEU A 179 -49.52 19.56 -40.39
N SER A 180 -50.39 18.60 -40.76
CA SER A 180 -50.62 17.88 -42.02
C SER A 180 -50.24 18.55 -43.36
N ARG A 181 -49.65 17.71 -44.25
CA ARG A 181 -49.83 17.52 -45.72
C ARG A 181 -49.62 18.68 -46.72
N ARG A 182 -48.75 18.43 -47.73
CA ARG A 182 -49.02 18.28 -49.19
C ARG A 182 -47.71 18.54 -49.98
N GLN A 183 -47.17 17.52 -50.68
CA GLN A 183 -47.24 17.25 -52.13
C GLN A 183 -46.23 18.00 -53.03
N LYS A 184 -45.75 17.24 -54.05
CA LYS A 184 -45.16 17.62 -55.36
C LYS A 184 -43.65 17.98 -55.38
N GLN A 185 -42.82 17.08 -55.91
CA GLN A 185 -42.43 16.89 -57.34
C GLN A 185 -41.21 17.76 -57.72
N ARG A 186 -40.08 17.08 -57.99
CA ARG A 186 -39.09 17.19 -59.11
C ARG A 186 -38.89 18.53 -59.85
N PRO A 187 -37.70 18.81 -60.43
CA PRO A 187 -37.07 17.98 -61.49
C PRO A 187 -36.03 16.97 -60.99
#